data_AF-A0A317U2H9-F1
#
_entry.id   AF-A0A317U2H9-F1
#
_cell.length_a   1.000
_cell.length_b   1.000
_cell.length_c   1.000
_cell.angle_alpha   90.00
_cell.angle_beta   90.00
_cell.angle_gamma   90.00
#
_symmetry.space_group_name_H-M   'P 1'
#
loop_
_entity.id
_entity.type
_entity.pdbx_description
1 polymer ?
#
loop_
_entity_poly.entity_id
_entity_poly.type
_entity_poly.pdbx_seq_one_letter_code
_entity_poly.pdbx_strand_id
1 'polypeptide(L)'
;MPNFLIKTADTLLLDVPRGKRYVGEPDILRAQPAQKGGTCALYALNPLRFRFGKNDRDPEHGKERFIELVFSEYRRGLNKIEFDKNTAKLLSEEFDDFIAEQKDKNITQEVIKNFIKKLEADMEDLKFLSMDTSKIKQQIETYIEFCNDYIKKYNQYDDFEEYLNKREYVDCVALAEKTLDRLKHITGFDAEIAIQNHLELCIKSVVKSHENYCDNIQLNKDNPELMAPFYHQAVVRLAASCYQLEGSEWDPSKPIDGLMEILQEYGPMVIYTAPSVVFIPGICTIESSTDKYQIHTKKQGPQKTIEGSHSLLIVGAERGKETDYVYLMDPNVPAPLTGPCQFYKITYKELLDNLVNIYGVSIKEDADKIIGPFAFQAKKGNFDRIFQFVEGSVKYEKLANTKKTSIDLFLEEIVQQTEEKLAKKT
;
A
#
# COMPACT_ATOMS: atom_id res chain seq x y z
N MET A 1 -13.98 3.36 24.52
CA MET A 1 -14.16 4.50 23.61
C MET A 1 -12.77 5.01 23.24
N PRO A 2 -12.58 5.51 22.01
CA PRO A 2 -11.29 6.04 21.56
C PRO A 2 -10.73 7.10 22.49
N ASN A 3 -9.41 7.17 22.57
CA ASN A 3 -8.72 8.24 23.29
C ASN A 3 -8.64 9.49 22.40
N PHE A 4 -8.81 10.66 23.02
CA PHE A 4 -8.89 11.94 22.31
C PHE A 4 -7.82 12.90 22.81
N LEU A 5 -7.13 13.55 21.87
CA LEU A 5 -6.31 14.73 22.12
C LEU A 5 -7.19 15.98 22.24
N ILE A 6 -8.24 16.05 21.42
CA ILE A 6 -9.27 17.11 21.46
C ILE A 6 -10.63 16.45 21.28
N LYS A 7 -11.58 16.79 22.15
CA LYS A 7 -12.99 16.42 21.99
C LYS A 7 -13.88 17.58 22.42
N THR A 8 -14.38 18.34 21.45
CA THR A 8 -15.38 19.39 21.63
C THR A 8 -16.59 19.07 20.74
N ALA A 9 -17.61 19.94 20.76
CA ALA A 9 -18.72 19.82 19.82
C ALA A 9 -18.23 19.92 18.36
N ASP A 10 -17.27 20.82 18.10
CA ASP A 10 -16.85 21.19 16.75
C ASP A 10 -15.54 20.55 16.31
N THR A 11 -14.79 19.90 17.21
CA THR A 11 -13.48 19.34 16.90
C THR A 11 -13.30 17.99 17.57
N LEU A 12 -12.88 17.02 16.77
CA LEU A 12 -12.51 15.69 17.21
C LEU A 12 -11.10 15.40 16.70
N LEU A 13 -10.15 15.16 17.60
CA LEU A 13 -8.81 14.72 17.27
C LEU A 13 -8.45 13.52 18.14
N LEU A 14 -8.27 12.36 17.52
CA LEU A 14 -7.95 11.10 18.17
C LEU A 14 -6.48 11.09 18.60
N ASP A 15 -6.22 10.45 19.73
CA ASP A 15 -4.87 10.03 20.08
C ASP A 15 -4.58 8.70 19.37
N VAL A 16 -3.39 8.57 18.79
CA VAL A 16 -2.95 7.39 18.06
C VAL A 16 -1.71 6.85 18.77
N PRO A 17 -1.65 5.55 19.09
CA PRO A 17 -0.62 5.04 19.98
C PRO A 17 0.75 5.18 19.32
N ARG A 18 1.72 5.62 20.12
CA ARG A 18 3.08 5.90 19.64
C ARG A 18 3.89 4.62 19.52
N GLY A 19 4.72 4.55 18.48
CA GLY A 19 5.58 3.41 18.26
C GLY A 19 4.81 2.10 17.99
N LYS A 20 5.40 0.97 18.36
CA LYS A 20 4.83 -0.36 18.19
C LYS A 20 5.22 -1.27 19.34
N ARG A 21 4.26 -2.11 19.75
CA ARG A 21 4.47 -3.22 20.68
C ARG A 21 4.11 -4.52 19.99
N TYR A 22 4.81 -5.60 20.34
CA TYR A 22 4.59 -6.92 19.76
C TYR A 22 3.96 -7.87 20.78
N VAL A 23 2.98 -8.65 20.34
CA VAL A 23 2.43 -9.78 21.08
C VAL A 23 3.56 -10.80 21.33
N GLY A 24 3.67 -11.30 22.56
CA GLY A 24 4.63 -12.34 22.95
C GLY A 24 6.09 -11.88 23.15
N GLU A 25 6.41 -10.61 22.90
CA GLU A 25 7.71 -10.02 23.31
C GLU A 25 7.56 -9.29 24.65
N PRO A 26 8.64 -9.14 25.46
CA PRO A 26 8.61 -8.27 26.64
C PRO A 26 8.13 -6.87 26.25
N ASP A 27 7.63 -6.12 27.23
CA ASP A 27 6.95 -4.81 27.17
C ASP A 27 7.79 -3.65 26.59
N ILE A 28 8.54 -3.91 25.51
CA ILE A 28 9.46 -3.01 24.86
C ILE A 28 8.70 -2.31 23.74
N LEU A 29 8.34 -1.06 24.01
CA LEU A 29 7.84 -0.15 22.99
C LEU A 29 8.98 0.22 22.04
N ARG A 30 8.77 0.06 20.73
CA ARG A 30 9.78 0.38 19.71
C ARG A 30 9.31 1.53 18.81
N ALA A 31 10.26 2.35 18.36
CA ALA A 31 9.96 3.38 17.37
C ALA A 31 9.49 2.77 16.04
N GLN A 32 8.62 3.49 15.32
CA GLN A 32 8.29 3.20 13.93
C GLN A 32 9.06 4.17 13.03
N PRO A 33 10.03 3.67 12.21
CA PRO A 33 10.73 4.53 11.26
C PRO A 33 9.78 5.00 10.16
N ALA A 34 10.16 6.08 9.46
CA ALA A 34 9.55 6.44 8.19
C ALA A 34 9.58 5.24 7.23
N GLN A 35 8.51 5.07 6.46
CA GLN A 35 8.49 4.07 5.40
C GLN A 35 9.33 4.51 4.19
N LYS A 36 9.52 3.58 3.26
CA LYS A 36 10.18 3.80 1.98
C LYS A 36 9.26 3.25 0.88
N GLY A 37 9.26 3.90 -0.29
CA GLY A 37 8.63 3.39 -1.50
C GLY A 37 7.12 3.27 -1.49
N GLY A 38 6.60 2.49 -2.45
CA GLY A 38 5.18 2.18 -2.68
C GLY A 38 4.54 1.28 -1.61
N THR A 39 4.97 1.35 -0.36
CA THR A 39 4.49 0.49 0.74
C THR A 39 3.49 1.15 1.69
N CYS A 40 3.07 2.39 1.36
CA CYS A 40 2.24 3.24 2.22
C CYS A 40 0.95 2.59 2.70
N ALA A 41 0.26 1.89 1.82
CA ALA A 41 -0.99 1.20 2.12
C ALA A 41 -0.85 0.22 3.30
N LEU A 42 0.18 -0.63 3.28
CA LEU A 42 0.39 -1.64 4.33
C LEU A 42 0.85 -1.05 5.66
N TYR A 43 1.52 0.11 5.63
CA TYR A 43 1.91 0.81 6.85
C TYR A 43 0.76 1.60 7.46
N ALA A 44 -0.14 2.14 6.63
CA ALA A 44 -1.35 2.83 7.08
C ALA A 44 -2.23 1.89 7.93
N LEU A 45 -2.25 0.59 7.64
CA LEU A 45 -3.00 -0.40 8.44
C LEU A 45 -2.41 -0.64 9.85
N ASN A 46 -1.17 -0.23 10.13
CA ASN A 46 -0.49 -0.61 11.36
C ASN A 46 -1.13 -0.08 12.66
N PRO A 47 -1.61 1.17 12.74
CA PRO A 47 -2.25 1.67 13.94
C PRO A 47 -3.59 0.98 14.25
N LEU A 48 -4.16 0.26 13.27
CA LEU A 48 -5.45 -0.42 13.39
C LEU A 48 -5.34 -1.92 13.69
N ARG A 49 -4.14 -2.45 13.92
CA ARG A 49 -3.93 -3.89 14.13
C ARG A 49 -2.94 -4.21 15.25
N PHE A 50 -3.10 -5.39 15.84
CA PHE A 50 -2.07 -5.98 16.68
C PHE A 50 -0.85 -6.39 15.84
N ARG A 51 0.33 -6.33 16.46
CA ARG A 51 1.59 -6.72 15.84
C ARG A 51 2.17 -7.97 16.49
N PHE A 52 2.62 -8.93 15.71
CA PHE A 52 3.12 -10.22 16.19
C PHE A 52 4.66 -10.28 16.01
N GLY A 53 5.37 -10.48 17.13
CA GLY A 53 6.82 -10.27 17.25
C GLY A 53 7.71 -11.15 16.37
N LYS A 54 9.03 -11.02 16.55
CA LYS A 54 10.02 -11.83 15.81
C LYS A 54 10.16 -13.26 16.31
N ASN A 55 9.56 -13.58 17.46
CA ASN A 55 9.64 -14.91 18.02
C ASN A 55 8.77 -15.86 17.18
N ASP A 56 9.40 -16.54 16.21
CA ASP A 56 8.81 -17.64 15.45
C ASP A 56 8.43 -18.85 16.33
N ARG A 57 8.53 -18.70 17.66
CA ARG A 57 8.29 -19.67 18.72
C ARG A 57 7.16 -19.28 19.66
N ASP A 58 6.27 -18.38 19.24
CA ASP A 58 4.97 -18.25 19.92
C ASP A 58 3.97 -19.21 19.24
N PRO A 59 3.87 -20.47 19.70
CA PRO A 59 2.97 -21.45 19.11
C PRO A 59 1.50 -21.01 19.19
N GLU A 60 1.15 -20.07 20.07
CA GLU A 60 -0.24 -19.60 20.23
C GLU A 60 -0.68 -18.66 19.09
N HIS A 61 0.27 -18.00 18.42
CA HIS A 61 0.02 -16.97 17.40
C HIS A 61 0.74 -17.24 16.06
N GLY A 62 1.03 -18.52 15.76
CA GLY A 62 1.76 -18.91 14.55
C GLY A 62 1.10 -18.47 13.24
N LYS A 63 -0.24 -18.47 13.19
CA LYS A 63 -1.00 -18.01 12.01
C LYS A 63 -0.82 -16.51 11.77
N GLU A 64 -1.04 -15.70 12.80
CA GLU A 64 -0.93 -14.25 12.72
C GLU A 64 0.51 -13.82 12.42
N ARG A 65 1.49 -14.51 13.00
CA ARG A 65 2.91 -14.32 12.69
C ARG A 65 3.23 -14.63 11.23
N PHE A 66 2.72 -15.74 10.70
CA PHE A 66 2.91 -16.11 9.30
C PHE A 66 2.35 -15.04 8.36
N ILE A 67 1.14 -14.54 8.62
CA ILE A 67 0.50 -13.45 7.86
C ILE A 67 1.42 -12.22 7.83
N GLU A 68 1.96 -11.80 8.98
CA GLU A 68 2.86 -10.65 9.05
C GLU A 68 4.15 -10.84 8.26
N LEU A 69 4.71 -12.06 8.29
CA LEU A 69 5.92 -12.41 7.55
C LEU A 69 5.69 -12.30 6.04
N VAL A 70 4.57 -12.84 5.55
CA VAL A 70 4.20 -12.77 4.14
C VAL A 70 4.09 -11.31 3.67
N PHE A 71 3.34 -10.47 4.40
CA PHE A 71 3.23 -9.05 4.02
C PHE A 71 4.53 -8.27 4.24
N SER A 72 5.40 -8.70 5.15
CA SER A 72 6.75 -8.12 5.31
C SER A 72 7.66 -8.45 4.15
N GLU A 73 7.58 -9.67 3.61
CA GLU A 73 8.25 -10.06 2.38
C GLU A 73 7.73 -9.28 1.17
N TYR A 74 6.40 -9.12 1.05
CA TYR A 74 5.81 -8.29 -0.01
C TYR A 74 6.35 -6.85 0.03
N ARG A 75 6.34 -6.19 1.20
CA ARG A 75 6.92 -4.84 1.34
C ARG A 75 8.40 -4.77 0.97
N ARG A 76 9.18 -5.78 1.35
CA ARG A 76 10.61 -5.85 0.98
C ARG A 76 10.79 -6.04 -0.52
N GLY A 77 9.93 -6.83 -1.16
CA GLY A 77 9.90 -7.00 -2.60
C GLY A 77 9.59 -5.69 -3.33
N LEU A 78 8.58 -4.94 -2.88
CA LEU A 78 8.27 -3.62 -3.47
C LEU A 78 9.44 -2.64 -3.38
N ASN A 79 10.14 -2.58 -2.23
CA ASN A 79 11.34 -1.75 -2.10
C ASN A 79 12.48 -2.21 -3.01
N LYS A 80 12.58 -3.52 -3.28
CA LYS A 80 13.55 -4.05 -4.25
C LYS A 80 13.18 -3.60 -5.65
N ILE A 81 11.91 -3.73 -6.05
CA ILE A 81 11.42 -3.30 -7.38
C ILE A 81 11.67 -1.81 -7.61
N GLU A 82 11.43 -0.95 -6.62
CA GLU A 82 11.71 0.49 -6.72
C GLU A 82 13.22 0.77 -6.88
N PHE A 83 14.08 0.01 -6.20
CA PHE A 83 15.52 0.08 -6.40
C PHE A 83 15.90 -0.36 -7.82
N ASP A 84 15.39 -1.51 -8.25
CA ASP A 84 15.61 -2.11 -9.56
C ASP A 84 15.12 -1.20 -10.70
N LYS A 85 14.04 -0.42 -10.50
CA LYS A 85 13.57 0.61 -11.45
C LYS A 85 14.64 1.68 -11.71
N ASN A 86 15.28 2.18 -10.66
CA ASN A 86 16.37 3.15 -10.81
C ASN A 86 17.57 2.52 -11.52
N THR A 87 17.88 1.26 -11.22
CA THR A 87 18.92 0.50 -11.90
C THR A 87 18.60 0.26 -13.38
N ALA A 88 17.35 -0.04 -13.73
CA ALA A 88 16.91 -0.22 -15.11
C ALA A 88 17.06 1.07 -15.93
N LYS A 89 16.74 2.23 -15.33
CA LYS A 89 16.95 3.53 -15.97
C LYS A 89 18.43 3.78 -16.28
N LEU A 90 19.31 3.57 -15.29
CA LEU A 90 20.75 3.74 -15.49
C LEU A 90 21.31 2.74 -16.51
N LEU A 91 20.78 1.51 -16.53
CA LEU A 91 21.13 0.52 -17.54
C LEU A 91 20.75 0.97 -18.95
N SER A 92 19.56 1.57 -19.11
CA SER A 92 19.12 2.12 -20.40
C SER A 92 20.11 3.19 -20.89
N GLU A 93 20.50 4.13 -20.03
CA GLU A 93 21.47 5.19 -20.34
C GLU A 93 22.84 4.60 -20.74
N GLU A 94 23.36 3.65 -19.97
CA GLU A 94 24.64 2.98 -20.26
C GLU A 94 24.61 2.15 -21.55
N PHE A 95 23.45 1.57 -21.87
CA PHE A 95 23.26 0.76 -23.06
C PHE A 95 23.16 1.63 -24.33
N ASP A 96 22.50 2.80 -24.22
CA ASP A 96 22.44 3.79 -25.30
C ASP A 96 23.82 4.31 -25.67
N ASP A 97 24.66 4.61 -24.66
CA ASP A 97 26.05 5.01 -24.86
C ASP A 97 26.86 3.91 -25.57
N PHE A 98 26.70 2.65 -25.15
CA PHE A 98 27.35 1.51 -25.80
C PHE A 98 26.93 1.34 -27.27
N ILE A 99 25.65 1.54 -27.59
CA ILE A 99 25.16 1.43 -28.98
C ILE A 99 25.66 2.59 -29.84
N ALA A 100 25.70 3.81 -29.29
CA ALA A 100 26.21 4.98 -30.00
C ALA A 100 27.64 4.77 -30.51
N GLU A 101 28.44 3.98 -29.79
CA GLU A 101 29.79 3.57 -30.19
C GLU A 101 29.82 2.50 -31.29
N GLN A 102 28.80 1.65 -31.39
CA GLN A 102 28.77 0.47 -32.26
C GLN A 102 28.42 0.77 -33.74
N LYS A 103 28.04 2.01 -34.10
CA LYS A 103 27.52 2.43 -35.43
C LYS A 103 26.25 1.70 -35.91
N ASP A 104 25.83 0.64 -35.23
CA ASP A 104 24.64 -0.14 -35.52
C ASP A 104 23.44 0.48 -34.82
N LYS A 105 22.30 0.59 -35.50
CA LYS A 105 21.11 1.27 -34.94
C LYS A 105 20.08 0.33 -34.34
N ASN A 106 20.20 -0.98 -34.57
CA ASN A 106 19.20 -1.95 -34.15
C ASN A 106 19.67 -2.75 -32.93
N ILE A 107 18.85 -2.75 -31.87
CA ILE A 107 19.09 -3.53 -30.66
C ILE A 107 18.79 -5.00 -30.94
N THR A 108 19.82 -5.82 -31.18
CA THR A 108 19.68 -7.27 -31.35
C THR A 108 20.14 -8.03 -30.10
N GLN A 109 19.76 -9.31 -29.97
CA GLN A 109 20.29 -10.16 -28.90
C GLN A 109 21.83 -10.23 -28.92
N GLU A 110 22.46 -10.15 -30.09
CA GLU A 110 23.92 -10.21 -30.20
C GLU A 110 24.57 -8.94 -29.65
N VAL A 111 23.96 -7.78 -29.89
CA VAL A 111 24.40 -6.49 -29.30
C VAL A 111 24.35 -6.58 -27.78
N ILE A 112 23.27 -7.13 -27.21
CA ILE A 112 23.13 -7.30 -25.76
C ILE A 112 24.16 -8.29 -25.20
N LYS A 113 24.43 -9.40 -25.90
CA LYS A 113 25.50 -10.34 -25.49
C LYS A 113 26.87 -9.68 -25.50
N ASN A 114 27.15 -8.80 -26.48
CA ASN A 114 28.40 -8.06 -26.53
C ASN A 114 28.49 -7.03 -25.40
N PHE A 115 27.37 -6.40 -25.03
CA PHE A 115 27.31 -5.54 -23.87
C PHE A 115 27.56 -6.30 -22.56
N ILE A 116 26.96 -7.49 -22.38
CA ILE A 116 27.26 -8.37 -21.23
C ILE A 116 28.77 -8.66 -21.13
N LYS A 117 29.43 -9.01 -22.24
CA LYS A 117 30.89 -9.25 -22.24
C LYS A 117 31.68 -8.02 -21.83
N LYS A 118 31.26 -6.82 -22.25
CA LYS A 118 31.88 -5.55 -21.80
C LYS A 118 31.72 -5.39 -20.29
N LEU A 119 30.50 -5.59 -19.77
CA LEU A 119 30.23 -5.52 -18.33
C LEU A 119 31.05 -6.53 -17.52
N GLU A 120 31.21 -7.75 -18.02
CA GLU A 120 32.07 -8.77 -17.41
C GLU A 120 33.55 -8.34 -17.39
N ALA A 121 34.04 -7.72 -18.46
CA ALA A 121 35.39 -7.15 -18.50
C ALA A 121 35.55 -5.98 -17.52
N ASP A 122 34.58 -5.05 -17.48
CA ASP A 122 34.56 -3.93 -16.53
C ASP A 122 34.59 -4.46 -15.08
N MET A 123 33.86 -5.54 -14.79
CA MET A 123 33.84 -6.19 -13.47
C MET A 123 35.19 -6.83 -13.09
N GLU A 124 35.93 -7.39 -14.05
CA GLU A 124 37.29 -7.88 -13.83
C GLU A 124 38.26 -6.72 -13.55
N ASP A 125 38.15 -5.62 -14.29
CA ASP A 125 38.99 -4.43 -14.11
C ASP A 125 38.84 -3.81 -12.71
N LEU A 126 37.63 -3.85 -12.14
CA LEU A 126 37.37 -3.40 -10.76
C LEU A 126 38.17 -4.16 -9.70
N LYS A 127 38.68 -5.37 -9.99
CA LYS A 127 39.52 -6.14 -9.05
C LYS A 127 40.89 -5.51 -8.84
N PHE A 128 41.35 -4.70 -9.78
CA PHE A 128 42.67 -4.05 -9.73
C PHE A 128 42.62 -2.66 -9.07
N LEU A 129 41.43 -2.16 -8.75
CA LEU A 129 41.27 -0.88 -8.05
C LEU A 129 41.48 -1.05 -6.55
N SER A 130 42.20 -0.10 -5.95
CA SER A 130 42.51 -0.09 -4.51
C SER A 130 41.39 0.47 -3.63
N MET A 131 40.28 0.92 -4.23
CA MET A 131 39.12 1.50 -3.54
C MET A 131 38.00 0.48 -3.34
N ASP A 132 37.04 0.78 -2.45
CA ASP A 132 35.84 -0.04 -2.27
C ASP A 132 34.94 0.04 -3.52
N THR A 133 34.89 -1.07 -4.26
CA THR A 133 34.12 -1.23 -5.50
C THR A 133 32.82 -2.02 -5.31
N SER A 134 32.43 -2.34 -4.07
CA SER A 134 31.30 -3.23 -3.77
C SER A 134 29.97 -2.80 -4.42
N LYS A 135 29.62 -1.52 -4.35
CA LYS A 135 28.39 -0.97 -4.96
C LYS A 135 28.39 -1.07 -6.48
N ILE A 136 29.52 -0.76 -7.11
CA ILE A 136 29.66 -0.81 -8.56
C ILE A 136 29.55 -2.25 -9.05
N LYS A 137 30.21 -3.20 -8.35
CA LYS A 137 30.08 -4.64 -8.65
C LYS A 137 28.64 -5.11 -8.58
N GLN A 138 27.92 -4.76 -7.51
CA GLN A 138 26.52 -5.11 -7.36
C GLN A 138 25.64 -4.54 -8.49
N GLN A 139 25.92 -3.30 -8.91
CA GLN A 139 25.22 -2.67 -10.03
C GLN A 139 25.49 -3.41 -11.35
N ILE A 140 26.75 -3.73 -11.66
CA ILE A 140 27.13 -4.49 -12.86
C ILE A 140 26.50 -5.89 -12.86
N GLU A 141 26.54 -6.61 -11.74
CA GLU A 141 25.88 -7.92 -11.58
C GLU A 141 24.38 -7.83 -11.88
N THR A 142 23.73 -6.75 -11.43
CA THR A 142 22.31 -6.51 -11.68
C THR A 142 22.03 -6.18 -13.15
N TYR A 143 22.90 -5.40 -13.80
CA TYR A 143 22.81 -5.15 -15.25
C TYR A 143 22.91 -6.45 -16.05
N ILE A 144 23.89 -7.30 -15.72
CA ILE A 144 24.07 -8.61 -16.35
C ILE A 144 22.83 -9.49 -16.13
N GLU A 145 22.25 -9.47 -14.93
CA GLU A 145 20.98 -10.18 -14.64
C GLU A 145 19.85 -9.69 -15.54
N PHE A 146 19.71 -8.37 -15.74
CA PHE A 146 18.65 -7.79 -16.56
C PHE A 146 18.82 -8.13 -18.04
N CYS A 147 20.03 -8.00 -18.58
CA CYS A 147 20.33 -8.38 -19.96
C CYS A 147 20.08 -9.88 -20.20
N ASN A 148 20.47 -10.75 -19.27
CA ASN A 148 20.24 -12.18 -19.38
C ASN A 148 18.76 -12.56 -19.28
N ASP A 149 17.99 -11.90 -18.41
CA ASP A 149 16.55 -12.13 -18.30
C ASP A 149 15.83 -11.69 -19.58
N TYR A 150 16.21 -10.55 -20.18
CA TYR A 150 15.70 -10.15 -21.49
C TYR A 150 16.02 -11.19 -22.58
N ILE A 151 17.26 -11.68 -22.68
CA ILE A 151 17.63 -12.70 -23.68
C ILE A 151 16.75 -13.94 -23.55
N LYS A 152 16.42 -14.37 -22.33
CA LYS A 152 15.52 -15.52 -22.09
C LYS A 152 14.09 -15.25 -22.52
N LYS A 153 13.65 -13.99 -22.48
CA LYS A 153 12.27 -13.55 -22.75
C LYS A 153 12.14 -12.75 -24.05
N TYR A 154 13.13 -12.78 -24.93
CA TYR A 154 13.21 -11.91 -26.11
C TYR A 154 11.98 -11.93 -27.01
N ASN A 155 11.24 -13.05 -27.07
CA ASN A 155 10.02 -13.15 -27.89
C ASN A 155 8.76 -12.57 -27.21
N GLN A 156 8.87 -12.02 -26.01
CA GLN A 156 7.76 -11.46 -25.22
C GLN A 156 7.71 -9.93 -25.25
N TYR A 157 8.73 -9.29 -25.82
CA TYR A 157 8.89 -7.84 -25.88
C TYR A 157 9.35 -7.46 -27.29
N ASP A 158 8.94 -6.30 -27.76
CA ASP A 158 9.33 -5.78 -29.08
C ASP A 158 10.82 -5.43 -29.09
N ASP A 159 11.31 -4.83 -28.00
CA ASP A 159 12.72 -4.51 -27.80
C ASP A 159 13.17 -4.46 -26.32
N PHE A 160 14.44 -4.13 -26.11
CA PHE A 160 15.05 -4.08 -24.79
C PHE A 160 14.58 -2.88 -23.96
N GLU A 161 14.27 -1.75 -24.60
CA GLU A 161 13.80 -0.55 -23.92
C GLU A 161 12.39 -0.80 -23.36
N GLU A 162 11.50 -1.38 -24.17
CA GLU A 162 10.17 -1.79 -23.75
C GLU A 162 10.24 -2.78 -22.57
N TYR A 163 11.15 -3.75 -22.63
CA TYR A 163 11.39 -4.69 -21.53
C TYR A 163 11.76 -3.97 -20.23
N LEU A 164 12.75 -3.06 -20.26
CA LEU A 164 13.18 -2.32 -19.08
C LEU A 164 12.04 -1.45 -18.52
N ASN A 165 11.28 -0.80 -19.39
CA ASN A 165 10.14 0.03 -19.02
C ASN A 165 9.00 -0.78 -18.39
N LYS A 166 8.73 -2.00 -18.87
CA LYS A 166 7.65 -2.85 -18.36
C LYS A 166 8.04 -3.70 -17.15
N ARG A 167 9.33 -3.87 -16.90
CA ARG A 167 9.85 -4.79 -15.88
C ARG A 167 9.26 -4.55 -14.50
N GLU A 168 9.17 -3.29 -14.06
CA GLU A 168 8.66 -2.97 -12.73
C GLU A 168 7.23 -3.48 -12.51
N TYR A 169 6.39 -3.40 -13.54
CA TYR A 169 5.00 -3.81 -13.48
C TYR A 169 4.86 -5.33 -13.48
N VAL A 170 5.65 -6.01 -14.32
CA VAL A 170 5.72 -7.48 -14.35
C VAL A 170 6.18 -8.03 -13.00
N ASP A 171 7.23 -7.44 -12.43
CA ASP A 171 7.76 -7.85 -11.13
C ASP A 171 6.74 -7.55 -10.01
N CYS A 172 5.97 -6.46 -10.10
CA CYS A 172 4.89 -6.14 -9.16
C CYS A 172 3.76 -7.17 -9.20
N VAL A 173 3.30 -7.54 -10.40
CA VAL A 173 2.26 -8.57 -10.60
C VAL A 173 2.74 -9.91 -10.04
N ALA A 174 3.94 -10.37 -10.44
CA ALA A 174 4.49 -11.64 -9.97
C ALA A 174 4.69 -11.67 -8.45
N LEU A 175 5.13 -10.55 -7.85
CA LEU A 175 5.29 -10.43 -6.40
C LEU A 175 3.94 -10.48 -5.68
N ALA A 176 2.90 -9.87 -6.24
CA ALA A 176 1.55 -9.91 -5.70
C ALA A 176 0.96 -11.33 -5.78
N GLU A 177 1.06 -12.00 -6.92
CA GLU A 177 0.62 -13.39 -7.12
C GLU A 177 1.26 -14.33 -6.10
N LYS A 178 2.59 -14.28 -6.01
CA LYS A 178 3.35 -15.05 -5.01
C LYS A 178 2.88 -14.79 -3.58
N THR A 179 2.48 -13.57 -3.27
CA THR A 179 1.99 -13.19 -1.94
C THR A 179 0.61 -13.75 -1.66
N LEU A 180 -0.30 -13.65 -2.63
CA LEU A 180 -1.66 -14.20 -2.57
C LEU A 180 -1.61 -15.73 -2.43
N ASP A 181 -0.80 -16.41 -3.24
CA ASP A 181 -0.63 -17.87 -3.20
C ASP A 181 -0.09 -18.38 -1.87
N ARG A 182 0.85 -17.65 -1.27
CA ARG A 182 1.37 -18.02 0.07
C ARG A 182 0.30 -17.95 1.15
N LEU A 183 -0.73 -17.12 0.96
CA LEU A 183 -1.86 -17.01 1.87
C LEU A 183 -2.99 -17.98 1.55
N LYS A 184 -2.91 -18.78 0.47
CA LYS A 184 -3.95 -19.73 0.05
C LYS A 184 -4.44 -20.67 1.16
N HIS A 185 -3.54 -21.18 2.00
CA HIS A 185 -3.93 -22.07 3.11
C HIS A 185 -4.67 -21.35 4.25
N ILE A 186 -4.60 -20.02 4.30
CA ILE A 186 -5.33 -19.17 5.24
C ILE A 186 -6.65 -18.71 4.65
N THR A 187 -6.66 -18.41 3.36
CA THR A 187 -7.79 -17.78 2.66
C THR A 187 -8.72 -18.77 1.98
N GLY A 188 -8.20 -19.93 1.58
CA GLY A 188 -8.92 -20.96 0.82
C GLY A 188 -8.85 -20.80 -0.71
N PHE A 189 -8.20 -19.77 -1.23
CA PHE A 189 -8.14 -19.48 -2.67
C PHE A 189 -6.73 -19.03 -3.11
N ASP A 190 -6.34 -19.35 -4.35
CA ASP A 190 -5.06 -18.92 -4.96
C ASP A 190 -5.13 -17.49 -5.50
N ALA A 191 -4.01 -17.03 -6.04
CA ALA A 191 -3.85 -15.71 -6.63
C ALA A 191 -4.88 -15.41 -7.72
N GLU A 192 -5.15 -16.35 -8.64
CA GLU A 192 -6.10 -16.15 -9.75
C GLU A 192 -7.50 -15.82 -9.22
N ILE A 193 -8.01 -16.65 -8.30
CA ILE A 193 -9.33 -16.42 -7.69
C ILE A 193 -9.33 -15.12 -6.86
N ALA A 194 -8.25 -14.82 -6.12
CA ALA A 194 -8.15 -13.60 -5.33
C ALA A 194 -8.27 -12.33 -6.19
N ILE A 195 -7.59 -12.33 -7.34
CA ILE A 195 -7.58 -11.21 -8.28
C ILE A 195 -8.92 -11.09 -8.99
N GLN A 196 -9.47 -12.20 -9.50
CA GLN A 196 -10.78 -12.19 -10.13
C GLN A 196 -11.86 -11.61 -9.20
N ASN A 197 -11.86 -12.05 -7.93
CA ASN A 197 -12.77 -11.52 -6.92
C ASN A 197 -12.56 -10.03 -6.65
N HIS A 198 -11.32 -9.55 -6.70
CA HIS A 198 -11.04 -8.12 -6.54
C HIS A 198 -11.59 -7.32 -7.73
N LEU A 199 -11.31 -7.74 -8.96
CA LEU A 199 -11.79 -7.08 -10.17
C LEU A 199 -13.32 -7.02 -10.23
N GLU A 200 -14.01 -8.09 -9.83
CA GLU A 200 -15.48 -8.09 -9.75
C GLU A 200 -16.01 -7.03 -8.79
N LEU A 201 -15.31 -6.77 -7.68
CA LEU A 201 -15.70 -5.73 -6.73
C LEU A 201 -15.39 -4.33 -7.26
N CYS A 202 -14.26 -4.16 -7.96
CA CYS A 202 -13.97 -2.92 -8.69
C CYS A 202 -15.09 -2.60 -9.67
N ILE A 203 -15.49 -3.57 -10.50
CA ILE A 203 -16.57 -3.42 -11.49
C ILE A 203 -17.91 -3.11 -10.79
N LYS A 204 -18.28 -3.86 -9.75
CA LYS A 204 -19.52 -3.64 -8.98
C LYS A 204 -19.54 -2.28 -8.27
N SER A 205 -18.38 -1.72 -7.96
CA SER A 205 -18.28 -0.41 -7.31
C SER A 205 -18.62 0.75 -8.24
N VAL A 206 -18.66 0.56 -9.56
CA VAL A 206 -19.00 1.60 -10.54
C VAL A 206 -20.46 1.46 -10.99
N VAL A 207 -21.33 2.32 -10.47
CA VAL A 207 -22.76 2.44 -10.79
C VAL A 207 -22.96 3.11 -12.13
N LYS A 208 -23.83 2.55 -12.98
CA LYS A 208 -24.09 3.06 -14.34
C LYS A 208 -22.78 3.28 -15.09
N SER A 209 -21.84 2.35 -14.97
CA SER A 209 -20.65 2.35 -15.81
C SER A 209 -21.12 2.58 -17.25
N HIS A 210 -20.68 3.66 -17.89
CA HIS A 210 -20.68 3.65 -19.34
C HIS A 210 -20.07 2.30 -19.74
N GLU A 211 -20.68 1.59 -20.69
CA GLU A 211 -20.42 0.18 -21.03
C GLU A 211 -18.91 -0.17 -21.15
N ASN A 212 -18.03 0.82 -21.27
CA ASN A 212 -16.57 0.77 -21.28
C ASN A 212 -15.80 0.31 -20.03
N TYR A 213 -16.22 0.48 -18.76
CA TYR A 213 -15.27 0.23 -17.63
C TYR A 213 -14.91 -1.26 -17.45
N CYS A 214 -15.93 -2.12 -17.42
CA CYS A 214 -15.74 -3.57 -17.37
C CYS A 214 -14.97 -4.07 -18.60
N ASP A 215 -15.36 -3.61 -19.78
CA ASP A 215 -14.72 -3.97 -21.05
C ASP A 215 -13.25 -3.54 -21.06
N ASN A 216 -12.93 -2.34 -20.56
CA ASN A 216 -11.57 -1.85 -20.43
C ASN A 216 -10.72 -2.73 -19.49
N ILE A 217 -11.25 -3.15 -18.34
CA ILE A 217 -10.52 -4.09 -17.45
C ILE A 217 -10.27 -5.40 -18.18
N GLN A 218 -11.28 -5.95 -18.87
CA GLN A 218 -11.15 -7.23 -19.57
C GLN A 218 -10.18 -7.16 -20.75
N LEU A 219 -10.20 -6.09 -21.52
CA LEU A 219 -9.28 -5.85 -22.65
C LEU A 219 -7.82 -5.70 -22.20
N ASN A 220 -7.60 -5.22 -20.97
CA ASN A 220 -6.27 -4.93 -20.46
C ASN A 220 -5.76 -5.93 -19.42
N LYS A 221 -6.47 -7.05 -19.20
CA LYS A 221 -6.11 -8.05 -18.18
C LYS A 221 -4.70 -8.65 -18.36
N ASP A 222 -4.21 -8.68 -19.59
CA ASP A 222 -2.88 -9.20 -19.94
C ASP A 222 -1.81 -8.10 -19.97
N ASN A 223 -2.18 -6.84 -19.72
CA ASN A 223 -1.26 -5.71 -19.66
C ASN A 223 -0.78 -5.48 -18.21
N PRO A 224 0.48 -5.82 -17.88
CA PRO A 224 0.99 -5.72 -16.51
C PRO A 224 1.01 -4.28 -15.99
N GLU A 225 1.23 -3.28 -16.85
CA GLU A 225 1.25 -1.86 -16.46
C GLU A 225 -0.11 -1.42 -15.91
N LEU A 226 -1.18 -1.84 -16.57
CA LEU A 226 -2.55 -1.53 -16.16
C LEU A 226 -3.03 -2.40 -15.01
N MET A 227 -2.51 -3.63 -14.90
CA MET A 227 -2.93 -4.59 -13.89
C MET A 227 -2.18 -4.49 -12.55
N ALA A 228 -0.92 -4.06 -12.54
CA ALA A 228 -0.12 -3.96 -11.33
C ALA A 228 -0.82 -3.19 -10.17
N PRO A 229 -1.53 -2.07 -10.42
CA PRO A 229 -2.32 -1.40 -9.37
C PRO A 229 -3.43 -2.27 -8.77
N PHE A 230 -4.18 -3.02 -9.61
CA PHE A 230 -5.24 -3.93 -9.13
C PHE A 230 -4.65 -5.08 -8.31
N TYR A 231 -3.51 -5.64 -8.74
CA TYR A 231 -2.81 -6.67 -7.98
C TYR A 231 -2.33 -6.15 -6.63
N HIS A 232 -1.76 -4.94 -6.59
CA HIS A 232 -1.37 -4.29 -5.34
C HIS A 232 -2.57 -4.10 -4.40
N GLN A 233 -3.67 -3.56 -4.92
CA GLN A 233 -4.87 -3.28 -4.13
C GLN A 233 -5.53 -4.57 -3.62
N ALA A 234 -5.50 -5.65 -4.40
CA ALA A 234 -5.95 -6.97 -3.96
C ALA A 234 -5.13 -7.48 -2.76
N VAL A 235 -3.79 -7.35 -2.80
CA VAL A 235 -2.91 -7.72 -1.68
C VAL A 235 -3.19 -6.87 -0.44
N VAL A 236 -3.39 -5.55 -0.62
CA VAL A 236 -3.70 -4.63 0.49
C VAL A 236 -5.05 -4.96 1.13
N ARG A 237 -6.09 -5.23 0.33
CA ARG A 237 -7.40 -5.63 0.82
C ARG A 237 -7.33 -6.96 1.57
N LEU A 238 -6.56 -7.93 1.05
CA LEU A 238 -6.30 -9.17 1.76
C LEU A 238 -5.57 -8.93 3.08
N ALA A 239 -4.61 -8.01 3.12
CA ALA A 239 -3.95 -7.63 4.36
C ALA A 239 -4.94 -7.05 5.38
N ALA A 240 -5.79 -6.12 4.98
CA ALA A 240 -6.84 -5.55 5.83
C ALA A 240 -7.75 -6.65 6.40
N SER A 241 -8.17 -7.59 5.56
CA SER A 241 -8.94 -8.77 5.97
C SER A 241 -8.23 -9.64 7.00
N CYS A 242 -6.99 -10.03 6.72
CA CYS A 242 -6.18 -10.86 7.62
C CYS A 242 -5.95 -10.17 8.98
N TYR A 243 -5.96 -8.83 9.01
CA TYR A 243 -5.89 -8.01 10.21
C TYR A 243 -7.26 -7.73 10.86
N GLN A 244 -8.33 -8.35 10.35
CA GLN A 244 -9.70 -8.22 10.83
C GLN A 244 -10.25 -6.79 10.76
N LEU A 245 -9.77 -5.99 9.80
CA LEU A 245 -10.31 -4.68 9.48
C LEU A 245 -11.55 -4.83 8.61
N GLU A 246 -12.43 -3.85 8.69
CA GLU A 246 -13.66 -3.78 7.91
C GLU A 246 -13.70 -2.51 7.06
N GLY A 247 -14.54 -2.53 6.02
CA GLY A 247 -14.85 -1.31 5.28
C GLY A 247 -15.68 -0.39 6.15
N SER A 248 -15.35 0.90 6.15
CA SER A 248 -16.13 1.90 6.89
C SER A 248 -17.51 2.10 6.29
N GLU A 249 -18.50 2.34 7.15
CA GLU A 249 -19.83 2.82 6.75
C GLU A 249 -19.82 4.31 6.38
N TRP A 250 -18.73 5.04 6.64
CA TRP A 250 -18.58 6.40 6.14
C TRP A 250 -18.39 6.38 4.62
N ASP A 251 -19.05 7.32 3.95
CA ASP A 251 -18.92 7.54 2.52
C ASP A 251 -18.87 9.05 2.18
N PRO A 252 -18.30 9.43 1.04
CA PRO A 252 -18.12 10.81 0.59
C PRO A 252 -19.39 11.65 0.47
N SER A 253 -20.56 11.03 0.33
CA SER A 253 -21.83 11.76 0.24
C SER A 253 -22.28 12.30 1.60
N LYS A 254 -21.70 11.80 2.70
CA LYS A 254 -22.02 12.24 4.06
C LYS A 254 -21.34 13.58 4.41
N PRO A 255 -22.04 14.46 5.15
CA PRO A 255 -21.41 15.66 5.71
C PRO A 255 -20.32 15.29 6.72
N ILE A 256 -19.50 16.26 7.13
CA ILE A 256 -18.42 16.05 8.11
C ILE A 256 -18.92 15.42 9.42
N ASP A 257 -20.17 15.67 9.80
CA ASP A 257 -20.81 15.07 10.98
C ASP A 257 -20.79 13.54 10.93
N GLY A 258 -21.11 12.96 9.77
CA GLY A 258 -21.07 11.51 9.58
C GLY A 258 -19.65 10.96 9.71
N LEU A 259 -18.63 11.72 9.29
CA LEU A 259 -17.23 11.36 9.52
C LEU A 259 -16.87 11.40 11.01
N MET A 260 -17.27 12.47 11.71
CA MET A 260 -16.99 12.64 13.15
C MET A 260 -17.65 11.54 14.00
N GLU A 261 -18.89 11.16 13.68
CA GLU A 261 -19.61 10.06 14.34
C GLU A 261 -18.84 8.74 14.21
N ILE A 262 -18.41 8.40 12.99
CA ILE A 262 -17.66 7.18 12.72
C ILE A 262 -16.31 7.17 13.43
N LEU A 263 -15.56 8.29 13.39
CA LEU A 263 -14.28 8.41 14.10
C LEU A 263 -14.45 8.28 15.63
N GLN A 264 -15.53 8.83 16.18
CA GLN A 264 -15.82 8.72 17.61
C GLN A 264 -16.16 7.29 18.04
N GLU A 265 -16.79 6.51 17.16
CA GLU A 265 -17.23 5.14 17.46
C GLU A 265 -16.14 4.09 17.22
N TYR A 266 -15.41 4.21 16.10
CA TYR A 266 -14.49 3.18 15.61
C TYR A 266 -13.02 3.55 15.74
N GLY A 267 -12.70 4.84 15.92
CA GLY A 267 -11.33 5.35 15.92
C GLY A 267 -10.85 5.76 14.51
N PRO A 268 -9.53 5.76 14.27
CA PRO A 268 -8.96 6.22 13.00
C PRO A 268 -9.35 5.33 11.82
N MET A 269 -9.30 5.90 10.62
CA MET A 269 -9.63 5.18 9.38
C MET A 269 -8.52 5.33 8.34
N VAL A 270 -8.24 4.27 7.60
CA VAL A 270 -7.26 4.28 6.51
C VAL A 270 -7.97 4.56 5.19
N ILE A 271 -7.51 5.58 4.48
CA ILE A 271 -8.04 6.02 3.19
C ILE A 271 -6.97 5.98 2.10
N TYR A 272 -7.42 6.03 0.85
CA TYR A 272 -6.58 6.17 -0.34
C TYR A 272 -6.88 7.49 -1.05
N THR A 273 -5.84 8.18 -1.50
CA THR A 273 -5.97 9.43 -2.25
C THR A 273 -5.23 9.36 -3.58
N ALA A 274 -5.82 9.90 -4.64
CA ALA A 274 -5.24 10.08 -5.96
C ALA A 274 -5.81 11.37 -6.62
N PRO A 275 -4.98 12.36 -6.99
CA PRO A 275 -3.54 12.46 -6.74
C PRO A 275 -3.20 12.44 -5.25
N SER A 276 -1.93 12.19 -4.96
CA SER A 276 -1.45 11.96 -3.60
C SER A 276 -1.62 13.19 -2.72
N VAL A 277 -2.38 13.05 -1.64
CA VAL A 277 -2.36 13.99 -0.51
C VAL A 277 -1.24 13.51 0.42
N VAL A 278 -0.13 14.23 0.49
CA VAL A 278 1.03 13.85 1.31
C VAL A 278 1.45 14.97 2.24
N PHE A 279 1.96 14.58 3.41
CA PHE A 279 2.64 15.51 4.28
C PHE A 279 4.08 15.72 3.79
N ILE A 280 4.41 16.93 3.35
CA ILE A 280 5.76 17.28 2.92
C ILE A 280 6.31 18.38 3.84
N PRO A 281 7.29 18.08 4.71
CA PRO A 281 7.82 19.03 5.68
C PRO A 281 8.23 20.38 5.08
N GLY A 282 8.83 20.38 3.87
CA GLY A 282 9.32 21.60 3.22
C GLY A 282 8.22 22.58 2.75
N ILE A 283 7.01 22.10 2.51
CA ILE A 283 5.89 22.90 1.98
C ILE A 283 4.77 23.13 3.01
N CYS A 284 4.99 22.70 4.25
CA CYS A 284 4.04 22.85 5.34
C CYS A 284 4.45 23.94 6.33
N THR A 285 3.47 24.51 7.02
CA THR A 285 3.64 25.42 8.16
C THR A 285 2.94 24.85 9.38
N ILE A 286 3.51 25.07 10.56
CA ILE A 286 2.88 24.66 11.82
C ILE A 286 1.78 25.67 12.16
N GLU A 287 0.54 25.19 12.19
CA GLU A 287 -0.63 25.96 12.65
C GLU A 287 -0.73 25.93 14.18
N SER A 288 -0.46 24.78 14.80
CA SER A 288 -0.56 24.57 16.24
C SER A 288 0.50 23.60 16.72
N SER A 289 1.03 23.83 17.92
CA SER A 289 2.03 22.97 18.55
C SER A 289 1.77 22.86 20.05
N THR A 290 1.72 21.62 20.54
CA THR A 290 1.70 21.26 21.96
C THR A 290 2.85 20.30 22.24
N ASP A 291 2.98 19.86 23.49
CA ASP A 291 3.85 18.74 23.88
C ASP A 291 3.39 17.40 23.28
N LYS A 292 2.08 17.26 23.04
CA LYS A 292 1.47 16.02 22.54
C LYS A 292 1.37 15.94 21.02
N TYR A 293 1.16 17.05 20.33
CA TYR A 293 0.93 17.06 18.89
C TYR A 293 1.36 18.36 18.19
N GLN A 294 1.57 18.27 16.88
CA GLN A 294 1.81 19.38 15.96
C GLN A 294 0.87 19.26 14.77
N ILE A 295 0.13 20.34 14.49
CA ILE A 295 -0.77 20.44 13.34
C ILE A 295 -0.08 21.25 12.28
N HIS A 296 0.05 20.66 11.09
CA HIS A 296 0.65 21.25 9.92
C HIS A 296 -0.40 21.53 8.86
N THR A 297 -0.27 22.66 8.16
CA THR A 297 -1.09 23.02 7.01
C THR A 297 -0.22 23.33 5.80
N LYS A 298 -0.83 23.36 4.60
CA LYS A 298 -0.15 23.78 3.37
C LYS A 298 0.26 25.25 3.46
N LYS A 299 1.50 25.56 3.05
CA LYS A 299 1.89 26.94 2.73
C LYS A 299 1.03 27.48 1.59
N GLN A 300 0.60 28.74 1.70
CA GLN A 300 -0.07 29.43 0.61
C GLN A 300 0.89 29.62 -0.58
N GLY A 301 0.47 29.21 -1.78
CA GLY A 301 1.25 29.36 -3.01
C GLY A 301 0.96 28.27 -4.04
N PRO A 302 1.47 28.42 -5.28
CA PRO A 302 1.35 27.39 -6.30
C PRO A 302 2.10 26.13 -5.86
N GLN A 303 1.38 25.04 -5.64
CA GLN A 303 1.95 23.74 -5.34
C GLN A 303 1.81 22.83 -6.54
N LYS A 304 2.85 22.04 -6.81
CA LYS A 304 2.74 20.96 -7.80
C LYS A 304 1.86 19.87 -7.20
N THR A 305 0.85 19.47 -7.95
CA THR A 305 0.15 18.21 -7.70
C THR A 305 1.15 17.07 -7.75
N ILE A 306 1.07 16.16 -6.78
CA ILE A 306 1.94 15.00 -6.72
C ILE A 306 1.19 13.86 -7.37
N GLU A 307 1.68 13.46 -8.53
CA GLU A 307 1.14 12.33 -9.28
C GLU A 307 1.23 11.04 -8.45
N GLY A 308 0.34 10.09 -8.78
CA GLY A 308 0.23 8.81 -8.08
C GLY A 308 -0.74 8.84 -6.89
N SER A 309 -0.75 7.74 -6.14
CA SER A 309 -1.66 7.52 -5.02
C SER A 309 -0.95 7.42 -3.67
N HIS A 310 -1.61 7.86 -2.60
CA HIS A 310 -1.08 7.72 -1.25
C HIS A 310 -2.13 7.24 -0.25
N SER A 311 -1.69 6.46 0.74
CA SER A 311 -2.53 5.96 1.83
C SER A 311 -2.27 6.73 3.12
N LEU A 312 -3.34 7.18 3.76
CA LEU A 312 -3.30 8.04 4.94
C LEU A 312 -4.24 7.52 6.02
N LEU A 313 -4.03 7.96 7.26
CA LEU A 313 -5.03 7.78 8.32
C LEU A 313 -5.80 9.08 8.54
N ILE A 314 -7.13 9.03 8.51
CA ILE A 314 -7.96 10.07 9.11
C ILE A 314 -7.96 9.85 10.62
N VAL A 315 -7.50 10.85 11.36
CA VAL A 315 -7.37 10.84 12.82
C VAL A 315 -8.22 11.91 13.51
N GLY A 316 -8.93 12.72 12.73
CA GLY A 316 -9.81 13.75 13.29
C GLY A 316 -10.56 14.54 12.24
N ALA A 317 -11.52 15.34 12.69
CA ALA A 317 -12.25 16.30 11.88
C ALA A 317 -12.62 17.55 12.70
N GLU A 318 -12.81 18.68 12.03
CA GLU A 318 -13.18 19.96 12.61
C GLU A 318 -14.24 20.66 11.76
N ARG A 319 -15.34 21.06 12.39
CA ARG A 319 -16.32 22.00 11.82
C ARG A 319 -15.73 23.39 11.83
N GLY A 320 -15.61 24.01 10.67
CA GLY A 320 -15.31 25.43 10.60
C GLY A 320 -16.56 26.26 10.38
N LYS A 321 -16.44 27.58 10.57
CA LYS A 321 -17.54 28.50 10.29
C LYS A 321 -17.88 28.58 8.79
N GLU A 322 -16.86 28.47 7.95
CA GLU A 322 -16.98 28.58 6.48
C GLU A 322 -16.44 27.34 5.76
N THR A 323 -15.56 26.57 6.39
CA THR A 323 -14.90 25.43 5.76
C THR A 323 -14.61 24.36 6.79
N ASP A 324 -14.99 23.14 6.48
CA ASP A 324 -14.73 21.96 7.27
C ASP A 324 -13.32 21.40 7.01
N TYR A 325 -12.71 20.80 8.02
CA TYR A 325 -11.35 20.28 7.94
C TYR A 325 -11.25 18.84 8.43
N VAL A 326 -10.24 18.13 7.92
CA VAL A 326 -9.86 16.80 8.38
C VAL A 326 -8.40 16.77 8.78
N TYR A 327 -8.10 15.94 9.78
CA TYR A 327 -6.76 15.71 10.29
C TYR A 327 -6.25 14.36 9.81
N LEU A 328 -5.07 14.36 9.22
CA LEU A 328 -4.44 13.23 8.59
C LEU A 328 -3.13 12.89 9.28
N MET A 329 -2.86 11.60 9.46
CA MET A 329 -1.54 11.09 9.83
C MET A 329 -0.96 10.33 8.65
N ASP A 330 0.25 10.71 8.26
CA ASP A 330 0.96 10.12 7.12
C ASP A 330 1.88 8.99 7.60
N PRO A 331 1.73 7.74 7.11
CA PRO A 331 2.63 6.64 7.45
C PRO A 331 4.09 6.84 7.01
N ASN A 332 4.38 7.84 6.14
CA ASN A 332 5.73 8.29 5.81
C ASN A 332 6.40 9.07 6.94
N VAL A 333 5.62 9.63 7.86
CA VAL A 333 6.18 10.38 8.98
C VAL A 333 6.52 9.40 10.10
N PRO A 334 7.75 9.43 10.63
CA PRO A 334 8.10 8.61 11.78
C PRO A 334 7.10 8.82 12.92
N ALA A 335 6.71 7.75 13.60
CA ALA A 335 5.98 7.84 14.86
C ALA A 335 7.01 7.72 16.01
N PRO A 336 7.54 8.84 16.53
CA PRO A 336 8.55 8.81 17.57
C PRO A 336 7.93 8.31 18.89
N LEU A 337 8.76 7.72 19.74
CA LEU A 337 8.34 7.30 21.09
C LEU A 337 8.03 8.50 21.99
N THR A 338 8.73 9.62 21.76
CA THR A 338 8.67 10.85 22.54
C THR A 338 8.46 12.06 21.63
N GLY A 339 8.01 13.18 22.20
CA GLY A 339 7.73 14.42 21.44
C GLY A 339 6.35 14.41 20.75
N PRO A 340 6.00 15.45 19.99
CA PRO A 340 4.65 15.59 19.45
C PRO A 340 4.35 14.67 18.26
N CYS A 341 3.14 14.09 18.22
CA CYS A 341 2.58 13.44 17.04
C CYS A 341 2.38 14.48 15.92
N GLN A 342 2.68 14.10 14.69
CA GLN A 342 2.62 15.00 13.54
C GLN A 342 1.31 14.76 12.78
N PHE A 343 0.48 15.79 12.68
CA PHE A 343 -0.79 15.75 11.95
C PHE A 343 -0.81 16.79 10.86
N TYR A 344 -1.50 16.44 9.77
CA TYR A 344 -1.69 17.30 8.62
C TYR A 344 -3.16 17.67 8.48
N LYS A 345 -3.45 18.97 8.45
CA LYS A 345 -4.81 19.51 8.33
C LYS A 345 -5.04 19.96 6.89
N ILE A 346 -6.09 19.41 6.27
CA ILE A 346 -6.58 19.80 4.95
C ILE A 346 -8.08 20.09 5.01
N THR A 347 -8.61 20.74 3.98
CA THR A 347 -10.06 20.94 3.89
C THR A 347 -10.77 19.61 3.63
N TYR A 348 -11.98 19.44 4.17
CA TYR A 348 -12.79 18.26 3.90
C TYR A 348 -13.09 18.13 2.39
N LYS A 349 -13.35 19.25 1.72
CA LYS A 349 -13.51 19.30 0.26
C LYS A 349 -12.29 18.72 -0.47
N GLU A 350 -11.08 19.14 -0.09
CA GLU A 350 -9.85 18.62 -0.68
C GLU A 350 -9.70 17.11 -0.47
N LEU A 351 -10.08 16.59 0.69
CA LEU A 351 -10.09 15.14 0.91
C LEU A 351 -11.03 14.46 -0.11
N LEU A 352 -12.27 14.92 -0.20
CA LEU A 352 -13.30 14.33 -1.07
C LEU A 352 -12.89 14.39 -2.55
N ASP A 353 -12.31 15.50 -3.00
CA ASP A 353 -11.88 15.70 -4.39
C ASP A 353 -10.73 14.76 -4.82
N ASN A 354 -10.03 14.13 -3.87
CA ASN A 354 -8.89 13.24 -4.13
C ASN A 354 -9.11 11.81 -3.65
N LEU A 355 -10.26 11.47 -3.07
CA LEU A 355 -10.46 10.17 -2.45
C LEU A 355 -10.65 9.06 -3.51
N VAL A 356 -10.17 7.87 -3.15
CA VAL A 356 -10.30 6.62 -3.91
C VAL A 356 -10.92 5.58 -2.99
N ASN A 357 -11.87 4.79 -3.48
CA ASN A 357 -12.46 3.73 -2.66
C ASN A 357 -11.44 2.61 -2.37
N ILE A 358 -11.76 1.68 -1.47
CA ILE A 358 -10.83 0.58 -1.14
C ILE A 358 -10.59 -0.40 -2.29
N TYR A 359 -11.28 -0.24 -3.42
CA TYR A 359 -11.13 -1.05 -4.62
C TYR A 359 -10.29 -0.34 -5.70
N GLY A 360 -9.75 0.86 -5.43
CA GLY A 360 -8.92 1.59 -6.38
C GLY A 360 -9.69 2.46 -7.37
N VAL A 361 -10.99 2.68 -7.16
CA VAL A 361 -11.82 3.52 -8.06
C VAL A 361 -11.90 4.95 -7.54
N SER A 362 -11.56 5.92 -8.39
CA SER A 362 -11.45 7.34 -8.04
C SER A 362 -12.76 8.11 -8.23
N ILE A 363 -13.05 9.02 -7.29
CA ILE A 363 -14.25 9.89 -7.30
C ILE A 363 -14.30 10.87 -8.48
N LYS A 364 -13.14 11.16 -9.10
CA LYS A 364 -13.04 12.12 -10.22
C LYS A 364 -13.83 11.72 -11.47
N GLU A 365 -14.24 10.47 -11.57
CA GLU A 365 -14.99 9.96 -12.72
C GLU A 365 -16.51 10.04 -12.57
N ASP A 366 -17.03 10.39 -11.37
CA ASP A 366 -18.42 10.77 -11.02
C ASP A 366 -18.74 10.24 -9.60
N ALA A 367 -18.61 11.08 -8.57
CA ALA A 367 -18.80 10.72 -7.15
C ALA A 367 -20.10 9.92 -6.86
N ASP A 368 -21.19 10.31 -7.51
CA ASP A 368 -22.53 9.74 -7.34
C ASP A 368 -22.64 8.33 -7.93
N LYS A 369 -21.63 7.93 -8.71
CA LYS A 369 -21.56 6.66 -9.41
C LYS A 369 -20.66 5.65 -8.73
N ILE A 370 -20.06 5.94 -7.58
CA ILE A 370 -19.17 4.98 -6.91
C ILE A 370 -19.80 4.49 -5.61
N ILE A 371 -19.96 3.16 -5.50
CA ILE A 371 -20.44 2.47 -4.29
C ILE A 371 -19.29 1.75 -3.63
N GLY A 372 -19.36 1.63 -2.31
CA GLY A 372 -18.50 0.74 -1.54
C GLY A 372 -17.73 1.54 -0.51
N PRO A 373 -17.04 0.85 0.42
CA PRO A 373 -16.36 1.54 1.48
C PRO A 373 -15.18 2.35 0.91
N PHE A 374 -15.03 3.57 1.40
CA PHE A 374 -13.93 4.47 1.02
C PHE A 374 -12.77 4.45 2.01
N ALA A 375 -12.92 3.72 3.11
CA ALA A 375 -11.90 3.58 4.12
C ALA A 375 -11.91 2.18 4.74
N PHE A 376 -10.78 1.77 5.28
CA PHE A 376 -10.69 0.65 6.22
C PHE A 376 -10.71 1.18 7.66
N GLN A 377 -11.39 0.47 8.55
CA GLN A 377 -11.43 0.78 9.98
C GLN A 377 -11.27 -0.49 10.82
N ALA A 378 -10.90 -0.32 12.09
CA ALA A 378 -10.97 -1.41 13.07
C ALA A 378 -12.44 -1.66 13.45
N LYS A 379 -12.76 -2.91 13.85
CA LYS A 379 -14.06 -3.21 14.47
C LYS A 379 -14.29 -2.34 15.71
N LYS A 380 -15.57 -2.03 15.99
CA LYS A 380 -15.97 -1.24 17.17
C LYS A 380 -15.27 -1.72 18.45
N GLY A 381 -14.60 -0.79 19.13
CA GLY A 381 -13.86 -1.03 20.38
C GLY A 381 -12.51 -1.75 20.21
N ASN A 382 -12.17 -2.25 19.02
CA ASN A 382 -10.89 -2.94 18.81
C ASN A 382 -9.71 -1.95 18.73
N PHE A 383 -9.91 -0.74 18.19
CA PHE A 383 -8.90 0.31 18.24
C PHE A 383 -8.48 0.63 19.67
N ASP A 384 -9.43 0.77 20.60
CA ASP A 384 -9.15 1.03 22.02
C ASP A 384 -8.29 -0.07 22.65
N ARG A 385 -8.58 -1.33 22.32
CA ARG A 385 -7.80 -2.48 22.80
C ARG A 385 -6.38 -2.47 22.26
N ILE A 386 -6.22 -2.12 20.97
CA ILE A 386 -4.90 -1.97 20.35
C ILE A 386 -4.14 -0.83 21.02
N PHE A 387 -4.79 0.31 21.24
CA PHE A 387 -4.20 1.47 21.91
C PHE A 387 -3.69 1.10 23.31
N GLN A 388 -4.56 0.55 24.16
CA GLN A 388 -4.23 0.12 25.51
C GLN A 388 -3.14 -0.96 25.53
N PHE A 389 -3.13 -1.86 24.54
CA PHE A 389 -2.09 -2.87 24.42
C PHE A 389 -0.73 -2.24 24.11
N VAL A 390 -0.67 -1.31 23.15
CA VAL A 390 0.57 -0.62 22.79
C VAL A 390 1.13 0.15 23.99
N GLU A 391 0.27 0.84 24.75
CA GLU A 391 0.64 1.54 25.98
C GLU A 391 1.02 0.61 27.14
N GLY A 392 0.64 -0.67 27.08
CA GLY A 392 0.90 -1.64 28.14
C GLY A 392 -0.07 -1.63 29.29
N SER A 393 -1.21 -0.97 29.11
CA SER A 393 -2.29 -0.98 30.08
C SER A 393 -3.03 -2.32 30.09
N VAL A 394 -3.01 -3.06 28.98
CA VAL A 394 -3.63 -4.39 28.87
C VAL A 394 -2.71 -5.39 28.18
N LYS A 395 -2.91 -6.68 28.47
CA LYS A 395 -2.28 -7.79 27.72
C LYS A 395 -3.07 -8.07 26.45
N TYR A 396 -2.41 -8.71 25.48
CA TYR A 396 -3.12 -9.23 24.32
C TYR A 396 -4.09 -10.33 24.75
N GLU A 397 -5.34 -10.18 24.37
CA GLU A 397 -6.37 -11.20 24.51
C GLU A 397 -6.93 -11.50 23.12
N LYS A 398 -6.83 -12.75 22.70
CA LYS A 398 -7.42 -13.20 21.44
C LYS A 398 -8.92 -12.90 21.49
N LEU A 399 -9.44 -12.27 20.45
CA LEU A 399 -10.89 -12.11 20.31
C LEU A 399 -11.52 -13.50 20.37
N ALA A 400 -12.41 -13.73 21.34
CA ALA A 400 -13.34 -14.83 21.25
C ALA A 400 -14.04 -14.68 19.90
N ASN A 401 -14.01 -15.72 19.05
CA ASN A 401 -14.56 -15.66 17.68
C ASN A 401 -16.01 -15.13 17.69
N THR A 402 -16.19 -13.82 17.56
CA THR A 402 -17.50 -13.17 17.53
C THR A 402 -17.98 -13.19 16.10
N LYS A 403 -18.59 -14.31 15.70
CA LYS A 403 -19.22 -14.54 14.39
C LYS A 403 -18.28 -14.40 13.19
N LYS A 404 -18.64 -15.10 12.13
CA LYS A 404 -17.99 -15.06 10.82
C LYS A 404 -17.73 -13.60 10.42
N THR A 405 -16.50 -13.29 10.03
CA THR A 405 -16.15 -12.00 9.42
C THR A 405 -16.97 -11.80 8.14
N SER A 406 -17.08 -10.56 7.65
CA SER A 406 -17.67 -10.31 6.32
C SER A 406 -16.98 -11.09 5.22
N ILE A 407 -15.70 -11.44 5.41
CA ILE A 407 -14.98 -12.34 4.52
C ILE A 407 -15.31 -13.80 4.76
N ASP A 408 -15.51 -14.28 5.99
CA ASP A 408 -16.02 -15.64 6.20
C ASP A 408 -17.44 -15.81 5.62
N LEU A 409 -18.30 -14.78 5.70
CA LEU A 409 -19.62 -14.78 5.09
C LEU A 409 -19.56 -14.68 3.56
N PHE A 410 -18.68 -13.83 3.02
CA PHE A 410 -18.42 -13.71 1.59
C PHE A 410 -17.77 -14.98 1.02
N LEU A 411 -16.87 -15.62 1.77
CA LEU A 411 -16.23 -16.89 1.40
C LEU A 411 -17.24 -18.02 1.38
N GLU A 412 -18.18 -18.04 2.32
CA GLU A 412 -19.28 -19.01 2.29
C GLU A 412 -20.25 -18.77 1.15
N GLU A 413 -20.60 -17.51 0.86
CA GLU A 413 -21.43 -17.16 -0.28
C GLU A 413 -20.77 -17.60 -1.60
N ILE A 414 -19.44 -17.44 -1.72
CA ILE A 414 -18.66 -17.88 -2.88
C ILE A 414 -18.57 -19.41 -2.97
N VAL A 415 -18.31 -20.11 -1.86
CA VAL A 415 -18.29 -21.58 -1.82
C VAL A 415 -19.65 -22.11 -2.24
N GLN A 416 -20.73 -21.55 -1.69
CA GLN A 416 -22.10 -21.93 -2.03
C GLN A 416 -22.42 -21.67 -3.51
N GLN A 417 -22.06 -20.51 -4.07
CA GLN A 417 -22.23 -20.23 -5.50
C GLN A 417 -21.39 -21.14 -6.41
N THR A 418 -20.21 -21.55 -5.96
CA THR A 418 -19.31 -22.43 -6.70
C THR A 418 -19.81 -23.88 -6.69
N GLU A 419 -20.28 -24.36 -5.54
CA GLU A 419 -20.93 -25.67 -5.39
C GLU A 419 -22.22 -25.74 -6.22
N GLU A 420 -23.04 -24.69 -6.23
CA GLU A 420 -24.24 -24.61 -7.07
C GLU A 420 -23.92 -24.62 -8.57
N LYS A 421 -22.83 -23.97 -9.00
CA LYS A 421 -22.37 -23.99 -10.41
C LYS A 421 -21.82 -25.36 -10.81
N LEU A 422 -21.12 -26.06 -9.91
CA LEU A 422 -20.62 -27.41 -10.13
C LEU A 422 -21.78 -28.43 -10.17
N ALA A 423 -22.75 -28.32 -9.27
CA ALA A 423 -23.93 -29.17 -9.24
C ALA A 423 -24.85 -29.01 -10.47
N LYS A 424 -24.80 -27.87 -11.18
CA LYS A 424 -25.51 -27.64 -12.45
C LYS A 424 -24.77 -28.16 -13.69
N LYS A 425 -23.50 -28.60 -13.55
CA LYS A 425 -22.68 -29.15 -14.64
C LYS A 425 -22.59 -30.69 -14.61
N THR A 426 -23.02 -31.32 -13.53
CA THR A 426 -23.30 -32.76 -13.40
C THR A 426 -24.77 -33.02 -13.62
#